data_AF-A0A6N4RF35-F1
#
_entry.id   AF-A0A6N4RF35-F1
#
_cell.length_a   1.000
_cell.length_b   1.000
_cell.length_c   1.000
_cell.angle_alpha   90.00
_cell.angle_beta   90.00
_cell.angle_gamma   90.00
#
_symmetry.space_group_name_H-M   'P 1'
#
loop_
_entity.id
_entity.type
_entity.pdbx_description
1 polymer ?
#
loop_
_entity_poly.entity_id
_entity_poly.type
_entity_poly.pdbx_seq_one_letter_code
_entity_poly.pdbx_strand_id
1 'polypeptide(L)'
;MANTIVVTVPLKVKRIAGRVLVLAPPDLDMPIDDCLDRKALTTIATAFHWQAELDSGKYRTRMHMAQSKGINRRAMQRQLRLVYLDPYIIRRLLDGRQPSGFSIYRVMETLPLNWEEQRKAYGFTSSSYHQTNRRNN
;
A
#
# COMPACT_ATOMS: atom_id res chain seq x y z
N MET A 1 -11.17 28.13 -40.32
CA MET A 1 -11.89 28.71 -39.17
C MET A 1 -11.79 27.71 -38.03
N ALA A 2 -11.27 28.10 -36.86
CA ALA A 2 -11.01 27.17 -35.76
C ALA A 2 -12.30 26.90 -34.98
N ASN A 3 -12.68 25.63 -34.86
CA ASN A 3 -13.87 25.21 -34.12
C ASN A 3 -13.46 24.95 -32.67
N THR A 4 -13.90 25.80 -31.74
CA THR A 4 -13.58 25.68 -30.31
C THR A 4 -14.78 25.12 -29.57
N ILE A 5 -14.60 23.96 -28.93
CA ILE A 5 -15.61 23.36 -28.06
C ILE A 5 -15.29 23.75 -26.62
N VAL A 6 -16.21 24.44 -25.96
CA VAL A 6 -16.09 24.82 -24.55
C VAL A 6 -16.92 23.84 -23.73
N VAL A 7 -16.26 23.07 -22.87
CA VAL A 7 -16.91 22.13 -21.95
C VAL A 7 -16.85 22.71 -20.54
N THR A 8 -18.01 22.96 -19.94
CA THR A 8 -18.12 23.43 -18.56
C THR A 8 -18.41 22.22 -17.66
N VAL A 9 -17.44 21.84 -16.82
CA VAL A 9 -17.58 20.74 -15.86
C VAL A 9 -17.76 21.33 -14.45
N PRO A 10 -18.84 21.01 -13.72
CA PRO A 10 -19.00 21.45 -12.34
C PRO A 10 -18.04 20.66 -11.43
N LEU A 11 -17.01 21.35 -10.90
CA LEU A 11 -16.01 20.76 -10.01
C LEU A 11 -16.27 21.19 -8.56
N LYS A 12 -16.26 20.23 -7.63
CA LYS A 12 -16.24 20.54 -6.19
C LYS A 12 -14.81 20.41 -5.68
N VAL A 13 -14.28 21.48 -5.09
CA VAL A 13 -12.91 21.51 -4.57
C VAL A 13 -12.94 21.29 -3.06
N LYS A 14 -12.24 20.26 -2.56
CA LYS A 14 -12.07 20.00 -1.12
C LYS A 14 -10.59 20.13 -0.76
N ARG A 15 -10.27 20.83 0.34
CA ARG A 15 -8.88 20.92 0.85
C ARG A 15 -8.70 19.99 2.03
N ILE A 16 -7.70 19.10 1.97
CA ILE A 16 -7.33 18.21 3.08
C ILE A 16 -5.80 18.29 3.28
N ALA A 17 -5.38 18.69 4.48
CA ALA A 17 -3.96 18.77 4.88
C ALA A 17 -3.07 19.52 3.86
N GLY A 18 -3.55 20.64 3.32
CA GLY A 18 -2.82 21.46 2.34
C GLY A 18 -2.88 20.96 0.90
N ARG A 19 -3.50 19.80 0.62
CA ARG A 19 -3.73 19.29 -0.74
C ARG A 19 -5.12 19.66 -1.22
N VAL A 20 -5.20 20.07 -2.49
CA VAL A 20 -6.46 20.36 -3.20
C VAL A 20 -6.91 19.08 -3.87
N LEU A 21 -8.03 18.53 -3.41
CA LEU A 21 -8.72 17.42 -4.05
C LEU A 21 -9.81 17.98 -4.97
N VAL A 22 -9.67 17.70 -6.27
CA VAL A 22 -10.71 17.94 -7.26
C VAL A 22 -11.66 16.75 -7.18
N LEU A 23 -12.85 16.97 -6.62
CA LEU A 23 -13.88 15.95 -6.58
C LEU A 23 -14.54 15.89 -7.96
N ALA A 24 -14.68 14.67 -8.48
CA ALA A 24 -15.45 14.44 -9.70
C ALA A 24 -16.91 14.89 -9.51
N PRO A 25 -17.60 15.25 -10.62
CA PRO A 25 -19.03 15.53 -10.61
C PRO A 25 -19.81 14.39 -9.92
N PRO A 26 -20.88 14.71 -9.14
CA PRO A 26 -21.60 13.74 -8.31
C PRO A 26 -22.25 12.58 -9.09
N ASP A 27 -22.38 12.74 -10.39
CA ASP A 27 -22.93 11.83 -11.41
C ASP A 27 -21.91 10.82 -11.94
N LEU A 28 -20.61 11.00 -11.64
CA LEU A 28 -19.60 9.97 -11.79
C LEU A 28 -19.46 9.23 -10.46
N ASP A 29 -19.86 7.96 -10.46
CA ASP A 29 -19.67 7.02 -9.35
C ASP A 29 -18.17 6.65 -9.27
N MET A 30 -17.34 7.64 -8.94
CA MET A 30 -15.94 7.45 -8.60
C MET A 30 -15.87 7.17 -7.12
N PRO A 31 -15.30 6.02 -6.69
CA PRO A 31 -15.07 5.78 -5.27
C PRO A 31 -14.20 6.92 -4.76
N ILE A 32 -14.79 7.75 -3.90
CA ILE A 32 -14.10 8.81 -3.20
C ILE A 32 -12.89 8.16 -2.52
N ASP A 33 -11.74 8.80 -2.65
CA ASP A 33 -10.39 8.44 -2.18
C ASP A 33 -10.30 8.11 -0.65
N ASP A 34 -11.44 8.09 0.05
CA ASP A 34 -11.62 7.68 1.44
C ASP A 34 -11.58 6.15 1.64
N CYS A 35 -11.70 5.36 0.56
CA CYS A 35 -11.60 3.90 0.64
C CYS A 35 -10.14 3.39 0.73
N LEU A 36 -9.18 4.24 0.38
CA LEU A 36 -7.77 3.88 0.35
C LEU A 36 -7.13 4.04 1.73
N ASP A 37 -6.66 2.96 2.34
CA ASP A 37 -5.84 3.03 3.56
C ASP A 37 -4.44 3.55 3.24
N ARG A 38 -4.35 4.88 3.11
CA ARG A 38 -3.10 5.59 2.81
C ARG A 38 -2.01 5.29 3.83
N LYS A 39 -2.40 5.06 5.09
CA LYS A 39 -1.45 4.77 6.16
C LYS A 39 -0.82 3.40 5.92
N ALA A 40 -1.63 2.38 5.66
CA ALA A 40 -1.15 1.05 5.30
C ALA A 40 -0.22 1.10 4.07
N LEU A 41 -0.64 1.77 3.00
CA LEU A 41 0.16 1.89 1.78
C LEU A 41 1.47 2.64 1.99
N THR A 42 1.45 3.74 2.76
CA THR A 42 2.67 4.49 3.10
C THR A 42 3.62 3.64 3.93
N THR A 43 3.11 2.86 4.89
CA THR A 43 3.93 1.94 5.69
C THR A 43 4.56 0.85 4.84
N ILE A 44 3.82 0.27 3.89
CA ILE A 44 4.33 -0.73 2.93
C ILE A 44 5.40 -0.09 2.03
N ALA A 45 5.11 1.05 1.41
CA ALA A 45 6.06 1.75 0.54
C ALA A 45 7.36 2.10 1.28
N THR A 46 7.24 2.55 2.53
CA THR A 46 8.40 2.83 3.37
C THR A 46 9.23 1.57 3.65
N ALA A 47 8.58 0.41 3.86
CA ALA A 47 9.28 -0.85 4.03
C ALA A 47 10.09 -1.25 2.79
N PHE A 48 9.50 -1.14 1.60
CA PHE A 48 10.20 -1.38 0.32
C PHE A 48 11.35 -0.40 0.11
N HIS A 49 11.14 0.87 0.43
CA HIS A 49 12.19 1.88 0.35
C HIS A 49 13.38 1.55 1.26
N TRP A 50 13.13 1.18 2.52
CA TRP A 50 14.20 0.76 3.43
C TRP A 50 14.87 -0.53 2.96
N GLN A 51 14.14 -1.48 2.41
CA GLN A 51 14.76 -2.67 1.84
C GLN A 51 15.69 -2.32 0.67
N ALA A 52 15.27 -1.41 -0.22
CA ALA A 52 16.13 -0.92 -1.29
C ALA A 52 17.38 -0.19 -0.77
N GLU A 53 17.26 0.61 0.30
CA GLU A 53 18.43 1.23 0.95
C GLU A 53 19.38 0.18 1.55
N LEU A 54 18.88 -0.94 2.09
CA LEU A 54 19.72 -2.06 2.54
C LEU A 54 20.39 -2.76 1.36
N ASP A 55 19.63 -3.07 0.31
CA ASP A 55 20.11 -3.78 -0.88
C ASP A 55 21.16 -2.97 -1.65
N SER A 56 21.04 -1.64 -1.63
CA SER A 56 22.05 -0.72 -2.19
C SER A 56 23.37 -0.68 -1.41
N GLY A 57 23.44 -1.30 -0.23
CA GLY A 57 24.60 -1.25 0.64
C GLY A 57 24.78 0.07 1.40
N LYS A 58 23.86 1.04 1.27
CA LYS A 58 23.87 2.32 2.03
C LYS A 58 23.98 2.08 3.54
N TYR A 59 23.44 0.97 4.04
CA TYR A 59 23.57 0.55 5.42
C TYR A 59 24.10 -0.88 5.52
N ARG A 60 25.16 -1.08 6.32
CA ARG A 60 25.79 -2.40 6.53
C ARG A 60 24.85 -3.44 7.13
N THR A 61 23.96 -3.02 8.03
CA THR A 61 23.01 -3.91 8.70
C THR A 61 21.70 -3.17 8.98
N ARG A 62 20.62 -3.94 9.20
CA ARG A 62 19.34 -3.39 9.69
C ARG A 62 19.52 -2.61 11.01
N MET A 63 20.48 -3.01 11.84
CA MET A 63 20.78 -2.32 13.11
C MET A 63 21.40 -0.94 12.89
N HIS A 64 22.36 -0.86 11.96
CA HIS A 64 22.99 0.41 11.57
C HIS A 64 21.95 1.39 10.98
N MET A 65 21.04 0.88 10.13
CA MET A 65 19.92 1.69 9.62
C MET A 65 18.99 2.19 10.74
N ALA A 66 18.61 1.31 11.67
CA ALA A 66 17.72 1.67 12.79
C ALA A 66 18.33 2.79 13.65
N GLN A 67 19.62 2.67 13.99
CA GLN A 67 20.36 3.68 14.74
C GLN A 67 20.42 5.01 13.97
N SER A 68 20.77 4.96 12.68
CA SER A 68 20.87 6.15 11.82
C SER A 68 19.54 6.91 11.69
N LYS A 69 18.41 6.20 11.65
CA LYS A 69 17.07 6.81 11.53
C LYS A 69 16.41 7.12 12.89
N GLY A 70 17.03 6.77 14.02
CA GLY A 70 16.45 6.95 15.36
C GLY A 70 15.22 6.06 15.62
N ILE A 71 15.09 4.94 14.91
CA ILE A 71 13.94 4.04 14.98
C ILE A 71 14.28 2.84 15.84
N ASN A 72 13.36 2.38 16.68
CA ASN A 72 13.55 1.15 17.44
C ASN A 72 13.77 -0.05 16.51
N ARG A 73 14.82 -0.83 16.77
CA ARG A 73 15.20 -2.01 15.96
C ARG A 73 14.05 -2.98 15.73
N ARG A 74 13.25 -3.26 16.76
CA ARG A 74 12.11 -4.19 16.67
C ARG A 74 11.01 -3.63 15.76
N ALA A 75 10.75 -2.33 15.84
CA ALA A 75 9.78 -1.65 14.98
C ALA A 75 10.23 -1.67 13.51
N MET A 76 11.50 -1.36 13.25
CA MET A 76 12.06 -1.42 11.89
C MET A 76 11.99 -2.83 11.31
N GLN A 77 12.35 -3.86 12.09
CA GLN A 77 12.24 -5.25 11.64
C GLN A 77 10.80 -5.65 11.33
N ARG A 78 9.84 -5.29 12.19
CA ARG A 78 8.41 -5.54 11.94
C ARG A 78 7.93 -4.88 10.66
N GLN A 79 8.40 -3.67 10.36
CA GLN A 79 8.01 -2.96 9.15
C GLN A 79 8.67 -3.57 7.90
N LEU A 80 9.95 -3.94 7.96
CA LEU A 80 10.64 -4.61 6.86
C LEU A 80 10.01 -5.96 6.48
N ARG A 81 9.30 -6.64 7.40
CA ARG A 81 8.55 -7.86 7.06
C ARG A 81 7.47 -7.62 5.99
N LEU A 82 6.95 -6.40 5.88
CA LEU A 82 5.92 -6.06 4.90
C LEU A 82 6.38 -6.21 3.45
N VAL A 83 7.68 -6.28 3.19
CA VAL A 83 8.23 -6.58 1.85
C VAL A 83 7.84 -7.99 1.38
N TYR A 84 7.59 -8.91 2.30
CA TYR A 84 7.17 -10.28 2.00
C TYR A 84 5.65 -10.45 1.92
N LEU A 85 4.90 -9.35 1.98
CA LEU A 85 3.45 -9.36 1.87
C LEU A 85 3.04 -9.84 0.47
N ASP A 86 2.00 -10.66 0.41
CA ASP A 86 1.45 -11.16 -0.85
C ASP A 86 1.09 -9.98 -1.80
N PRO A 87 1.61 -9.98 -3.04
CA PRO A 87 1.27 -8.97 -4.05
C PRO A 87 -0.23 -8.81 -4.29
N TYR A 88 -1.03 -9.87 -4.13
CA TYR A 88 -2.49 -9.81 -4.25
C TYR A 88 -3.10 -8.92 -3.15
N ILE A 89 -2.59 -9.01 -1.92
CA ILE A 89 -3.04 -8.16 -0.81
C ILE A 89 -2.68 -6.70 -1.10
N ILE A 90 -1.45 -6.43 -1.55
CA ILE A 90 -1.02 -5.08 -1.95
C ILE A 90 -1.94 -4.53 -3.04
N ARG A 91 -2.28 -5.34 -4.05
CA ARG A 91 -3.18 -4.94 -5.12
C ARG A 91 -4.57 -4.59 -4.59
N ARG A 92 -5.13 -5.41 -3.70
CA ARG A 92 -6.43 -5.13 -3.09
C ARG A 92 -6.43 -3.88 -2.22
N LEU A 93 -5.33 -3.60 -1.51
CA LEU A 93 -5.15 -2.35 -0.78
C LEU A 93 -5.12 -1.14 -1.72
N LEU A 94 -4.42 -1.24 -2.85
CA LEU A 94 -4.38 -0.19 -3.88
C LEU A 94 -5.75 0.03 -4.54
N ASP A 95 -6.54 -1.03 -4.71
CA ASP A 95 -7.90 -0.94 -5.23
C ASP A 95 -8.92 -0.45 -4.17
N GLY A 96 -8.50 -0.16 -2.93
CA GLY A 96 -9.38 0.17 -1.80
C GLY A 96 -10.23 -1.02 -1.30
N ARG A 97 -10.01 -2.23 -1.83
CA ARG A 97 -10.82 -3.43 -1.55
C ARG A 97 -10.26 -4.23 -0.38
N GLN A 98 -9.98 -3.55 0.73
CA GLN A 98 -9.52 -4.21 1.94
C GLN A 98 -10.70 -4.80 2.73
N PRO A 99 -10.55 -6.01 3.32
CA PRO A 99 -11.56 -6.58 4.19
C PRO A 99 -11.87 -5.68 5.39
N SER A 100 -13.11 -5.73 5.87
CA SER A 100 -13.47 -5.08 7.14
C SER A 100 -12.60 -5.60 8.27
N GLY A 101 -12.05 -4.69 9.09
CA GLY A 101 -11.14 -5.05 10.18
C GLY A 101 -9.69 -5.36 9.77
N PHE A 102 -9.33 -5.16 8.49
CA PHE A 102 -7.93 -5.20 8.08
C PHE A 102 -7.11 -4.15 8.84
N SER A 103 -5.92 -4.53 9.30
CA SER A 103 -5.00 -3.64 10.01
C SER A 103 -3.56 -3.97 9.64
N ILE A 104 -2.84 -2.99 9.10
CA ILE A 104 -1.42 -3.16 8.75
C ILE A 104 -0.55 -3.50 9.97
N TYR A 105 -0.95 -3.07 11.17
CA TYR A 105 -0.25 -3.39 12.40
C TYR A 105 -0.31 -4.88 12.73
N ARG A 106 -1.47 -5.52 12.51
CA ARG A 106 -1.63 -6.97 12.68
C ARG A 106 -0.75 -7.75 11.72
N VAL A 107 -0.60 -7.23 10.48
CA VAL A 107 0.30 -7.80 9.47
C VAL A 107 1.77 -7.71 9.93
N MET A 108 2.18 -6.57 10.50
CA MET A 108 3.54 -6.36 11.01
C MET A 108 3.87 -7.26 12.21
N GLU A 109 2.88 -7.62 13.04
CA GLU A 109 3.06 -8.49 14.20
C GLU A 109 3.26 -9.95 13.81
N THR A 110 2.40 -10.47 12.94
CA THR A 110 2.42 -11.88 12.57
C THR A 110 2.11 -12.01 11.10
N LEU A 111 3.15 -12.22 10.28
CA LEU A 111 3.09 -12.48 8.85
C LEU A 111 3.54 -13.92 8.54
N PRO A 112 2.62 -14.82 8.17
CA PRO A 112 2.97 -16.15 7.66
C PRO A 112 3.86 -16.09 6.43
N LEU A 113 4.75 -17.06 6.24
CA LEU A 113 5.61 -17.10 5.05
C LEU A 113 4.85 -17.52 3.79
N ASN A 114 3.84 -18.38 3.93
CA ASN A 114 3.01 -18.82 2.82
C ASN A 114 1.96 -17.75 2.47
N TRP A 115 1.95 -17.30 1.21
CA TRP A 115 1.01 -16.29 0.71
C TRP A 115 -0.47 -16.69 0.80
N GLU A 116 -0.80 -17.96 0.61
CA GLU A 116 -2.17 -18.46 0.79
C GLU A 116 -2.61 -18.35 2.25
N GLU A 117 -1.71 -18.64 3.19
CA GLU A 117 -1.96 -18.46 4.62
C GLU A 117 -2.10 -16.98 4.98
N GLN A 118 -1.29 -16.09 4.38
CA GLN A 118 -1.45 -14.64 4.56
C GLN A 118 -2.85 -14.19 4.12
N ARG A 119 -3.28 -14.59 2.93
CA ARG A 119 -4.61 -14.28 2.39
C ARG A 119 -5.72 -14.74 3.34
N LYS A 120 -5.67 -15.99 3.79
CA LYS A 120 -6.63 -16.54 4.75
C LYS A 120 -6.61 -15.77 6.07
N ALA A 121 -5.43 -15.52 6.63
CA ALA A 121 -5.27 -14.87 7.94
C ALA A 121 -5.79 -13.43 7.98
N TYR A 122 -5.74 -12.72 6.86
CA TYR A 122 -6.17 -11.31 6.77
C TYR A 122 -7.47 -11.10 5.98
N GLY A 123 -8.21 -12.18 5.68
CA GLY A 123 -9.54 -12.09 5.07
C GLY A 123 -9.54 -11.79 3.57
N PHE A 124 -8.42 -11.94 2.88
CA PHE A 124 -8.33 -11.80 1.42
C PHE A 124 -8.63 -13.15 0.77
N THR A 125 -9.89 -13.57 0.73
CA THR A 125 -10.28 -14.78 -0.01
C THR A 125 -10.13 -14.52 -1.51
N SER A 126 -9.21 -15.24 -2.15
CA SER A 126 -9.09 -15.24 -3.60
C SER A 126 -10.16 -16.16 -4.18
N SER A 127 -11.20 -15.59 -4.78
CA SER A 127 -11.89 -16.28 -5.87
C SER A 127 -10.88 -16.33 -7.03
N SER A 128 -10.21 -17.48 -7.18
CA SER A 128 -9.47 -17.90 -8.37
C SER A 128 -8.24 -17.06 -8.81
N TYR A 129 -7.27 -16.79 -7.91
CA TYR A 129 -5.93 -16.34 -8.35
C TYR A 129 -5.01 -17.55 -8.55
N HIS A 130 -5.03 -18.13 -9.75
CA HIS A 130 -4.13 -19.21 -10.16
C HIS A 130 -2.67 -18.71 -10.21
N GLN A 131 -1.85 -19.25 -9.30
CA GLN A 131 -0.55 -19.89 -9.55
C GLN A 131 0.24 -19.47 -10.81
N THR A 132 0.73 -18.23 -10.88
CA THR A 132 1.75 -17.83 -11.86
C THR A 132 2.94 -17.14 -11.20
N ASN A 133 3.66 -17.82 -10.30
CA ASN A 133 5.09 -17.53 -10.09
C ASN A 133 5.80 -18.64 -9.28
N ARG A 134 5.84 -19.85 -9.86
CA ARG A 134 6.69 -20.97 -9.40
C ARG A 134 7.88 -21.22 -10.33
N ARG A 135 8.36 -20.20 -11.05
CA ARG A 135 9.59 -20.27 -11.85
C ARG A 135 10.44 -19.06 -11.55
N ASN A 136 11.39 -19.23 -10.63
CA ASN A 136 12.72 -18.63 -10.62
C ASN A 136 13.44 -19.10 -9.35
N ASN A 137 13.90 -20.35 -9.40
CA ASN A 137 15.16 -20.77 -8.79
C ASN A 137 15.70 -21.95 -9.58
#